data_AF-A0A2N1R080-F1
#
_entry.id   AF-A0A2N1R080-F1
#
_cell.length_a   1.000
_cell.length_b   1.000
_cell.length_c   1.000
_cell.angle_alpha   90.00
_cell.angle_beta   90.00
_cell.angle_gamma   90.00
#
_symmetry.space_group_name_H-M   'P 1'
#
loop_
_entity.id
_entity.type
_entity.pdbx_description
1 polymer ?
#
loop_
_entity_poly.entity_id
_entity_poly.type
_entity_poly.pdbx_seq_one_letter_code
_entity_poly.pdbx_strand_id
1 'polypeptide(L)'
;MSTAHSAHVDASQRLTPRIRDELKGAIESAGGNEIFAIGSLDESGLVCDMEIVARGTSDTVPALGPYFEKGSVLIHNHPSGFLQPSDADVAIAAEAGTYGVGSFIVDNDVAEVFIVAEPVRRKSFRMLDEEGLSGALDKGGKLSRMMPAFEPRASQIAMTADVASVFNSGGILAAEAGTGVGKSFAYLVPAMAWAQGNEERVVISTATINLQDQLFSKDIPLVSSIFRKKPKTVLVKGRANYICKRRLGEAIEEEGLLLDEDQPLKRILAWDNSGGSGDRTDLPFRVDDQVWSKVCSEAETCVSIRCPSRER
;
A
#
# COMPACT_ATOMS: atom_id res chain seq x y z
N MET A 1 10.26 3.56 -21.57
CA MET A 1 11.64 3.88 -21.97
C MET A 1 12.54 3.36 -20.87
N SER A 2 13.41 2.41 -21.18
CA SER A 2 14.33 1.79 -20.21
C SER A 2 15.35 2.84 -19.79
N THR A 3 15.18 3.44 -18.62
CA THR A 3 16.26 4.18 -17.96
C THR A 3 17.32 3.15 -17.63
N ALA A 4 18.45 3.15 -18.35
CA ALA A 4 19.60 2.34 -18.00
C ALA A 4 19.99 2.68 -16.56
N HIS A 5 19.69 1.78 -15.62
CA HIS A 5 20.09 1.93 -14.23
C HIS A 5 21.59 1.59 -14.14
N SER A 6 22.42 2.59 -14.44
CA SER A 6 23.86 2.50 -14.18
C SER A 6 24.09 2.58 -12.68
N ALA A 7 24.85 1.63 -12.13
CA ALA A 7 25.27 1.68 -10.73
C ALA A 7 26.28 2.81 -10.48
N HIS A 8 26.99 3.27 -11.53
CA HIS A 8 27.95 4.36 -11.46
C HIS A 8 27.44 5.57 -12.24
N VAL A 9 27.35 6.73 -11.58
CA VAL A 9 26.77 7.96 -12.16
C VAL A 9 27.54 9.20 -11.70
N ASP A 10 27.48 10.26 -12.51
CA ASP A 10 27.95 11.59 -12.10
C ASP A 10 27.18 12.05 -10.85
N ALA A 11 27.89 12.60 -9.88
CA ALA A 11 27.32 13.01 -8.59
C ALA A 11 26.17 14.02 -8.73
N SER A 12 26.14 14.85 -9.76
CA SER A 12 25.04 15.79 -10.03
C SER A 12 23.68 15.11 -10.26
N GLN A 13 23.67 13.81 -10.62
CA GLN A 13 22.44 13.05 -10.81
C GLN A 13 21.82 12.57 -9.49
N ARG A 14 22.56 12.67 -8.38
CA ARG A 14 22.14 12.15 -7.06
C ARG A 14 22.28 13.15 -5.93
N LEU A 15 23.15 14.14 -6.05
CA LEU A 15 23.45 15.12 -5.02
C LEU A 15 23.19 16.54 -5.55
N THR A 16 22.51 17.37 -4.77
CA THR A 16 22.38 18.80 -5.11
C THR A 16 23.76 19.49 -5.10
N PRO A 17 23.95 20.61 -5.83
CA PRO A 17 25.24 21.32 -5.85
C PRO A 17 25.75 21.68 -4.45
N ARG A 18 24.85 22.16 -3.58
CA ARG A 18 25.15 22.48 -2.19
C ARG A 18 25.68 21.28 -1.41
N ILE A 19 25.05 20.12 -1.55
CA ILE A 19 25.45 18.91 -0.83
C ILE A 19 26.79 18.37 -1.32
N ARG A 20 27.10 18.49 -2.61
CA ARG A 20 28.43 18.13 -3.13
C ARG A 20 29.53 18.98 -2.50
N ASP A 21 29.32 20.29 -2.42
CA ASP A 21 30.29 21.22 -1.82
C ASP A 21 30.46 20.97 -0.31
N GLU A 22 29.35 20.77 0.41
CA GLU A 22 29.38 20.47 1.85
C GLU A 22 30.04 19.12 2.15
N LEU A 23 29.77 18.08 1.35
CA LEU A 23 30.35 16.74 1.51
C LEU A 23 31.84 16.76 1.20
N LYS A 24 32.24 17.43 0.12
CA LYS A 24 33.66 17.62 -0.22
C LYS A 24 34.41 18.34 0.90
N GLY A 25 33.85 19.43 1.42
CA GLY A 25 34.43 20.14 2.56
C GLY A 25 34.55 19.27 3.82
N ALA A 26 33.57 18.40 4.08
CA ALA A 26 33.62 17.46 5.19
C ALA A 26 34.75 16.42 5.02
N ILE A 27 34.89 15.84 3.82
CA ILE A 27 35.97 14.90 3.47
C ILE A 27 37.35 15.57 3.61
N GLU A 28 37.51 16.78 3.07
CA GLU A 28 38.74 17.57 3.18
C GLU A 28 39.09 17.89 4.64
N SER A 29 38.09 18.24 5.46
CA SER A 29 38.29 18.48 6.90
C SER A 29 38.72 17.22 7.67
N ALA A 30 38.40 16.04 7.15
CA ALA A 30 38.82 14.74 7.67
C ALA A 30 40.18 14.29 7.10
N GLY A 31 40.84 15.12 6.26
CA GLY A 31 42.11 14.79 5.62
C GLY A 31 41.97 13.77 4.49
N GLY A 32 40.79 13.67 3.87
CA GLY A 32 40.50 12.69 2.82
C GLY A 32 40.16 11.29 3.35
N ASN A 33 40.06 11.11 4.67
CA ASN A 33 39.64 9.86 5.28
C ASN A 33 38.15 9.61 5.10
N GLU A 34 37.74 8.38 5.41
CA GLU A 34 36.35 7.95 5.29
C GLU A 34 35.44 8.66 6.30
N ILE A 35 34.33 9.20 5.79
CA ILE A 35 33.24 9.79 6.55
C ILE A 35 31.93 9.10 6.19
N PHE A 36 30.99 9.09 7.11
CA PHE A 36 29.64 8.59 6.90
C PHE A 36 28.65 9.72 7.14
N ALA A 37 27.78 9.94 6.16
CA ALA A 37 26.73 10.93 6.19
C ALA A 37 25.37 10.28 5.96
N ILE A 38 24.32 10.83 6.58
CA ILE A 38 22.94 10.48 6.27
C ILE A 38 22.31 11.67 5.56
N GLY A 39 21.84 11.45 4.33
CA GLY A 39 21.20 12.44 3.50
C GLY A 39 19.70 12.20 3.35
N SER A 40 18.91 13.27 3.31
CA SER A 40 17.49 13.21 2.92
C SER A 40 17.31 13.59 1.46
N LEU A 41 16.33 12.97 0.79
CA LEU A 41 16.02 13.20 -0.62
C LEU A 41 14.91 14.22 -0.80
N ASP A 42 15.02 15.05 -1.83
CA ASP A 42 13.93 15.88 -2.33
C ASP A 42 12.95 15.10 -3.23
N GLU A 43 11.91 15.77 -3.73
CA GLU A 43 10.90 15.16 -4.61
C GLU A 43 11.47 14.66 -5.96
N SER A 44 12.61 15.21 -6.40
CA SER A 44 13.31 14.78 -7.61
C SER A 44 14.21 13.57 -7.38
N GLY A 45 14.43 13.20 -6.11
CA GLY A 45 15.29 12.10 -5.70
C GLY A 45 16.77 12.48 -5.55
N LEU A 46 17.08 13.79 -5.45
CA LEU A 46 18.42 14.28 -5.15
C LEU A 46 18.59 14.46 -3.64
N VAL A 47 19.77 14.17 -3.11
CA VAL A 47 20.13 14.48 -1.73
C VAL A 47 20.21 15.99 -1.57
N CYS A 48 19.36 16.55 -0.70
CA CYS A 48 19.17 18.00 -0.53
C CYS A 48 19.54 18.52 0.87
N ASP A 49 19.64 17.61 1.84
CA ASP A 49 20.11 17.88 3.20
C ASP A 49 20.92 16.68 3.69
N MET A 50 21.91 16.90 4.56
CA MET A 50 22.71 15.82 5.13
C MET A 50 23.26 16.14 6.52
N GLU A 51 23.51 15.08 7.30
CA GLU A 51 24.22 15.14 8.57
C GLU A 51 25.42 14.19 8.54
N ILE A 52 26.60 14.67 8.96
CA ILE A 52 27.78 13.81 9.13
C ILE A 52 27.63 13.06 10.45
N VAL A 53 27.29 11.79 10.36
CA VAL A 53 26.96 10.95 11.53
C VAL A 53 28.19 10.29 12.12
N ALA A 54 29.22 10.01 11.31
CA ALA A 54 30.46 9.45 11.79
C ALA A 54 31.66 9.83 10.92
N ARG A 55 32.84 9.79 11.52
CA ARG A 55 34.14 9.92 10.86
C ARG A 55 34.99 8.77 11.35
N GLY A 56 35.72 8.10 10.48
CA GLY A 56 36.70 7.13 10.94
C GLY A 56 37.98 7.16 10.13
N THR A 57 38.65 6.02 10.09
CA THR A 57 39.97 5.87 9.48
C THR A 57 39.82 5.29 8.07
N SER A 58 40.93 4.96 7.41
CA SER A 58 40.94 4.27 6.12
C SER A 58 40.22 2.90 6.09
N ASP A 59 39.82 2.36 7.25
CA ASP A 59 39.43 0.95 7.38
C ASP A 59 38.19 0.67 8.26
N THR A 60 37.67 1.63 9.05
CA THR A 60 36.50 1.39 9.94
C THR A 60 35.76 2.66 10.38
N VAL A 61 34.41 2.60 10.42
CA VAL A 61 33.51 3.62 11.01
C VAL A 61 32.27 2.94 11.64
N PRO A 62 31.70 3.44 12.77
CA PRO A 62 30.46 2.89 13.34
C PRO A 62 29.21 3.24 12.53
N ALA A 63 28.39 2.23 12.20
CA ALA A 63 27.04 2.42 11.67
C ALA A 63 26.08 2.84 12.80
N LEU A 64 25.46 4.01 12.68
CA LEU A 64 24.56 4.54 13.72
C LEU A 64 23.09 4.36 13.28
N GLY A 65 22.55 3.16 13.53
CA GLY A 65 21.15 2.83 13.28
C GLY A 65 20.09 3.85 13.77
N PRO A 66 20.29 4.61 14.86
CA PRO A 66 19.34 5.65 15.29
C PRO A 66 19.11 6.79 14.29
N TYR A 67 20.00 6.99 13.32
CA TYR A 67 19.87 8.05 12.30
C TYR A 67 19.20 7.57 11.00
N PHE A 68 18.84 6.28 10.92
CA PHE A 68 18.24 5.70 9.72
C PHE A 68 16.75 5.99 9.65
N GLU A 69 16.39 7.01 8.86
CA GLU A 69 15.00 7.27 8.48
C GLU A 69 14.64 6.64 7.13
N LYS A 70 13.47 6.00 7.04
CA LYS A 70 13.03 5.37 5.80
C LYS A 70 13.02 6.36 4.62
N GLY A 71 13.75 6.00 3.56
CA GLY A 71 13.90 6.82 2.34
C GLY A 71 15.04 7.83 2.40
N SER A 72 15.82 7.88 3.48
CA SER A 72 17.12 8.55 3.51
C SER A 72 18.19 7.72 2.78
N VAL A 73 19.38 8.28 2.65
CA VAL A 73 20.54 7.65 2.01
C VAL A 73 21.74 7.73 2.92
N LEU A 74 22.40 6.60 3.16
CA LEU A 74 23.74 6.56 3.70
C LEU A 74 24.76 6.86 2.60
N ILE A 75 25.67 7.79 2.87
CA ILE A 75 26.71 8.21 1.93
C ILE A 75 28.05 8.08 2.64
N HIS A 76 29.02 7.41 2.02
CA HIS A 76 30.40 7.42 2.47
C HIS A 76 31.36 7.56 1.29
N ASN A 77 32.57 8.04 1.57
CA ASN A 77 33.61 8.20 0.55
C ASN A 77 34.61 7.04 0.59
N HIS A 78 35.11 6.63 -0.57
CA HIS A 78 36.29 5.77 -0.65
C HIS A 78 37.55 6.62 -0.87
N PRO A 79 38.46 6.72 0.12
CA PRO A 79 39.68 7.53 0.00
C PRO A 79 40.59 7.15 -1.17
N SER A 80 40.51 5.88 -1.61
CA SER A 80 41.28 5.36 -2.74
C SER A 80 40.80 5.86 -4.11
N GLY A 81 39.59 6.44 -4.18
CA GLY A 81 38.90 6.78 -5.43
C GLY A 81 38.34 5.57 -6.19
N PHE A 82 38.49 4.34 -5.67
CA PHE A 82 37.92 3.14 -6.26
C PHE A 82 36.52 2.88 -5.68
N LEU A 83 35.47 3.19 -6.44
CA LEU A 83 34.08 3.18 -5.95
C LEU A 83 33.39 1.81 -5.98
N GLN A 84 34.11 0.74 -6.37
CA GLN A 84 33.52 -0.59 -6.29
C GLN A 84 33.35 -0.99 -4.81
N PRO A 85 32.16 -1.45 -4.40
CA PRO A 85 31.90 -1.81 -3.01
C PRO A 85 32.69 -3.04 -2.58
N SER A 86 33.25 -2.97 -1.38
CA SER A 86 33.82 -4.09 -0.63
C SER A 86 32.71 -4.93 0.04
N ASP A 87 33.09 -6.07 0.61
CA ASP A 87 32.16 -6.92 1.38
C ASP A 87 31.56 -6.17 2.59
N ALA A 88 32.32 -5.24 3.19
CA ALA A 88 31.85 -4.41 4.29
C ALA A 88 30.76 -3.42 3.83
N ASP A 89 30.95 -2.80 2.67
CA ASP A 89 29.97 -1.86 2.09
C ASP A 89 28.65 -2.55 1.77
N VAL A 90 28.74 -3.77 1.22
CA VAL A 90 27.55 -4.59 0.93
C VAL A 90 26.83 -4.98 2.22
N ALA A 91 27.56 -5.32 3.28
CA ALA A 91 26.97 -5.65 4.58
C ALA A 91 26.25 -4.45 5.20
N ILE A 92 26.86 -3.27 5.18
CA ILE A 92 26.27 -2.02 5.68
C ILE A 92 25.03 -1.64 4.85
N ALA A 93 25.12 -1.75 3.53
CA ALA A 93 23.99 -1.47 2.64
C ALA A 93 22.82 -2.44 2.88
N ALA A 94 23.09 -3.72 3.16
CA ALA A 94 22.07 -4.70 3.51
C ALA A 94 21.38 -4.35 4.84
N GLU A 95 22.14 -3.94 5.85
CA GLU A 95 21.61 -3.50 7.14
C GLU A 95 20.76 -2.23 7.00
N ALA A 96 21.30 -1.18 6.37
CA ALA A 96 20.58 0.07 6.09
C ALA A 96 19.30 -0.18 5.27
N GLY A 97 19.36 -1.10 4.31
CA GLY A 97 18.22 -1.52 3.50
C GLY A 97 17.06 -2.09 4.31
N THR A 98 17.31 -2.71 5.48
CA THR A 98 16.22 -3.19 6.36
C THR A 98 15.35 -2.05 6.91
N TYR A 99 15.90 -0.84 6.99
CA TYR A 99 15.21 0.39 7.38
C TYR A 99 14.64 1.17 6.16
N GLY A 100 14.90 0.68 4.95
CA GLY A 100 14.55 1.34 3.69
C GLY A 100 15.46 2.52 3.34
N VAL A 101 16.67 2.54 3.88
CA VAL A 101 17.73 3.53 3.61
C VAL A 101 18.58 3.06 2.44
N GLY A 102 18.90 3.96 1.53
CA GLY A 102 19.82 3.70 0.40
C GLY A 102 21.28 3.75 0.82
N SER A 103 22.20 3.31 -0.05
CA SER A 103 23.63 3.37 0.23
C SER A 103 24.41 3.78 -1.02
N PHE A 104 25.13 4.90 -0.92
CA PHE A 104 25.94 5.51 -1.97
C PHE A 104 27.41 5.61 -1.53
N ILE A 105 28.32 5.30 -2.46
CA ILE A 105 29.76 5.50 -2.30
C ILE A 105 30.18 6.63 -3.21
N VAL A 106 30.94 7.59 -2.70
CA VAL A 106 31.49 8.71 -3.49
C VAL A 106 33.01 8.69 -3.51
N ASP A 107 33.60 9.35 -4.49
CA ASP A 107 35.03 9.67 -4.47
C ASP A 107 35.29 10.92 -3.60
N ASN A 108 36.56 11.16 -3.26
CA ASN A 108 36.93 12.30 -2.40
C ASN A 108 36.61 13.67 -3.04
N ASP A 109 36.56 13.73 -4.37
CA ASP A 109 36.16 14.94 -5.09
C ASP A 109 34.64 15.09 -5.22
N VAL A 110 33.86 14.09 -4.81
CA VAL A 110 32.40 14.05 -4.94
C VAL A 110 31.96 14.31 -6.39
N ALA A 111 32.72 13.76 -7.33
CA ALA A 111 32.47 13.84 -8.76
C ALA A 111 31.62 12.65 -9.23
N GLU A 112 31.83 11.48 -8.66
CA GLU A 112 31.17 10.23 -9.05
C GLU A 112 30.48 9.58 -7.84
N VAL A 113 29.37 8.89 -8.12
CA VAL A 113 28.59 8.14 -7.14
C VAL A 113 28.42 6.71 -7.64
N PHE A 114 28.78 5.74 -6.80
CA PHE A 114 28.38 4.35 -6.95
C PHE A 114 27.18 4.04 -6.05
N ILE A 115 26.11 3.52 -6.64
CA ILE A 115 24.86 3.19 -5.96
C ILE A 115 24.92 1.72 -5.55
N VAL A 116 25.18 1.45 -4.27
CA VAL A 116 25.16 0.10 -3.71
C VAL A 116 23.72 -0.38 -3.54
N ALA A 117 22.86 0.49 -3.00
CA ALA A 117 21.43 0.25 -2.83
C ALA A 117 20.62 1.54 -3.03
N GLU A 118 19.50 1.44 -3.73
CA GLU A 118 18.55 2.55 -3.86
C GLU A 118 17.73 2.72 -2.58
N PRO A 119 17.50 3.95 -2.11
CA PRO A 119 16.59 4.20 -1.00
C PRO A 119 15.16 3.88 -1.38
N VAL A 120 14.35 3.47 -0.39
CA VAL A 120 12.91 3.30 -0.60
C VAL A 120 12.31 4.69 -0.83
N ARG A 121 11.82 4.96 -2.04
CA ARG A 121 11.19 6.25 -2.36
C ARG A 121 10.10 6.58 -1.34
N ARG A 122 10.27 7.69 -0.62
CA ARG A 122 9.24 8.26 0.24
C ARG A 122 8.14 8.80 -0.68
N LYS A 123 6.96 8.19 -0.65
CA LYS A 123 5.81 8.74 -1.38
C LYS A 123 5.43 10.07 -0.72
N SER A 124 5.44 11.16 -1.49
CA SER A 124 4.79 12.39 -1.05
C SER A 124 3.28 12.21 -1.19
N PHE A 125 2.56 12.46 -0.10
CA PHE A 125 1.10 12.38 -0.10
C PHE A 125 0.51 13.75 -0.42
N ARG A 126 -0.44 13.77 -1.35
CA ARG A 126 -1.36 14.86 -1.56
C ARG A 126 -2.32 14.93 -0.38
N MET A 127 -2.28 16.07 0.30
CA MET A 127 -3.23 16.40 1.36
C MET A 127 -4.65 16.49 0.80
N LEU A 128 -5.61 16.02 1.61
CA LEU A 128 -7.02 16.10 1.36
C LEU A 128 -7.54 17.52 1.62
N ASP A 129 -8.44 17.98 0.76
CA ASP A 129 -9.23 19.20 0.96
C ASP A 129 -10.38 18.90 1.93
N GLU A 130 -10.15 19.13 3.23
CA GLU A 130 -11.08 18.79 4.31
C GLU A 130 -12.44 19.49 4.15
N GLU A 131 -12.44 20.79 3.81
CA GLU A 131 -13.65 21.58 3.56
C GLU A 131 -14.39 21.11 2.31
N GLY A 132 -13.67 20.85 1.21
CA GLY A 132 -14.27 20.38 -0.03
C GLY A 132 -14.89 18.99 0.09
N LEU A 133 -14.27 18.09 0.87
CA LEU A 133 -14.77 16.73 1.11
C LEU A 133 -15.97 16.72 2.06
N SER A 134 -15.90 17.45 3.17
CA SER A 134 -17.02 17.57 4.12
C SER A 134 -18.22 18.30 3.49
N GLY A 135 -17.96 19.37 2.73
CA GLY A 135 -18.98 20.11 1.96
C GLY A 135 -19.67 19.28 0.87
N ALA A 136 -19.08 18.16 0.43
CA ALA A 136 -19.74 17.25 -0.51
C ALA A 136 -20.99 16.58 0.08
N LEU A 137 -21.05 16.47 1.42
CA LEU A 137 -22.16 15.91 2.19
C LEU A 137 -23.11 16.99 2.74
N ASP A 138 -22.84 18.26 2.48
CA ASP A 138 -23.68 19.36 2.96
C ASP A 138 -24.86 19.65 1.99
N LYS A 139 -25.76 20.55 2.40
CA LYS A 139 -26.90 21.01 1.61
C LYS A 139 -26.41 21.62 0.30
N GLY A 140 -26.89 21.06 -0.81
CA GLY A 140 -26.45 21.48 -2.15
C GLY A 140 -25.06 20.98 -2.55
N GLY A 141 -24.40 20.15 -1.72
CA GLY A 141 -23.20 19.41 -2.05
C GLY A 141 -23.41 18.35 -3.14
N LYS A 142 -22.33 17.74 -3.62
CA LYS A 142 -22.39 16.76 -4.73
C LYS A 142 -23.37 15.63 -4.45
N LEU A 143 -23.36 15.10 -3.22
CA LEU A 143 -24.21 13.97 -2.87
C LEU A 143 -25.69 14.38 -2.79
N SER A 144 -26.00 15.52 -2.17
CA SER A 144 -27.34 16.11 -2.14
C SER A 144 -27.92 16.34 -3.54
N ARG A 145 -27.08 16.69 -4.54
CA ARG A 145 -27.52 16.87 -5.94
C ARG A 145 -27.78 15.56 -6.66
N MET A 146 -27.04 14.50 -6.33
CA MET A 146 -27.15 13.19 -6.97
C MET A 146 -28.25 12.32 -6.34
N MET A 147 -28.56 12.58 -5.07
CA MET A 147 -29.55 11.83 -4.30
C MET A 147 -30.60 12.81 -3.72
N PRO A 148 -31.75 13.00 -4.40
CA PRO A 148 -32.77 13.94 -3.96
C PRO A 148 -33.33 13.69 -2.55
N ALA A 149 -33.27 12.44 -2.07
CA ALA A 149 -33.69 12.04 -0.72
C ALA A 149 -32.56 12.11 0.33
N PHE A 150 -31.36 12.56 -0.05
CA PHE A 150 -30.26 12.70 0.89
C PHE A 150 -30.47 13.93 1.77
N GLU A 151 -30.43 13.71 3.08
CA GLU A 151 -30.51 14.76 4.08
C GLU A 151 -29.13 14.95 4.76
N PRO A 152 -28.52 16.14 4.62
CA PRO A 152 -27.29 16.49 5.32
C PRO A 152 -27.45 16.39 6.84
N ARG A 153 -26.41 15.90 7.52
CA ARG A 153 -26.37 15.80 8.99
C ARG A 153 -25.07 16.39 9.51
N ALA A 154 -25.16 17.32 10.46
CA ALA A 154 -23.99 18.01 11.02
C ALA A 154 -22.94 17.04 11.59
N SER A 155 -23.37 15.98 12.27
CA SER A 155 -22.46 14.94 12.80
C SER A 155 -21.73 14.17 11.70
N GLN A 156 -22.36 13.99 10.53
CA GLN A 156 -21.75 13.31 9.39
C GLN A 156 -20.68 14.18 8.75
N ILE A 157 -20.96 15.48 8.58
CA ILE A 157 -20.04 16.48 8.03
C ILE A 157 -18.81 16.63 8.95
N ALA A 158 -19.05 16.76 10.26
CA ALA A 158 -17.97 16.85 11.25
C ALA A 158 -17.08 15.60 11.22
N MET A 159 -17.67 14.40 11.25
CA MET A 159 -16.92 13.15 11.17
C MET A 159 -16.11 13.04 9.85
N THR A 160 -16.62 13.54 8.72
CA THR A 160 -15.86 13.58 7.47
C THR A 160 -14.63 14.47 7.56
N ALA A 161 -14.76 15.65 8.16
CA ALA A 161 -13.63 16.54 8.37
C ALA A 161 -12.59 15.90 9.31
N ASP A 162 -13.03 15.32 10.43
CA ASP A 162 -12.14 14.65 11.38
C ASP A 162 -11.37 13.48 10.74
N VAL A 163 -12.05 12.65 9.93
CA VAL A 163 -11.40 11.55 9.21
C VAL A 163 -10.42 12.08 8.17
N ALA A 164 -10.77 13.15 7.43
CA ALA A 164 -9.87 13.75 6.44
C ALA A 164 -8.61 14.35 7.09
N SER A 165 -8.77 15.01 8.25
CA SER A 165 -7.65 15.56 9.02
C SER A 165 -6.70 14.47 9.50
N VAL A 166 -7.20 13.35 10.03
CA VAL A 166 -6.33 12.23 10.44
C VAL A 166 -5.64 11.54 9.27
N PHE A 167 -6.23 11.52 8.06
CA PHE A 167 -5.50 11.10 6.86
C PHE A 167 -4.32 12.04 6.54
N ASN A 168 -4.50 13.35 6.72
CA ASN A 168 -3.48 14.36 6.44
C ASN A 168 -2.34 14.36 7.48
N SER A 169 -2.69 14.37 8.77
CA SER A 169 -1.73 14.49 9.88
C SER A 169 -1.18 13.16 10.37
N GLY A 170 -1.81 12.05 10.01
CA GLY A 170 -1.62 10.75 10.67
C GLY A 170 -2.27 10.70 12.06
N GLY A 171 -2.20 9.53 12.70
CA GLY A 171 -2.73 9.30 14.04
C GLY A 171 -3.91 8.32 14.10
N ILE A 172 -4.64 8.36 15.22
CA ILE A 172 -5.80 7.49 15.49
C ILE A 172 -7.00 8.36 15.85
N LEU A 173 -8.10 8.19 15.13
CA LEU A 173 -9.40 8.79 15.45
C LEU A 173 -10.31 7.75 16.11
N ALA A 174 -10.82 8.06 17.29
CA ALA A 174 -11.92 7.34 17.92
C ALA A 174 -13.18 8.20 17.87
N ALA A 175 -14.17 7.80 17.08
CA ALA A 175 -15.42 8.54 16.88
C ALA A 175 -16.63 7.68 17.22
N GLU A 176 -17.49 8.16 18.11
CA GLU A 176 -18.79 7.58 18.36
C GLU A 176 -19.85 8.27 17.48
N ALA A 177 -20.61 7.48 16.73
CA ALA A 177 -21.68 8.01 15.91
C ALA A 177 -22.93 7.13 16.02
N GLY A 178 -24.08 7.76 16.27
CA GLY A 178 -25.38 7.09 16.45
C GLY A 178 -25.85 6.28 15.23
N THR A 179 -26.74 5.31 15.40
CA THR A 179 -27.30 4.55 14.26
C THR A 179 -28.06 5.47 13.30
N GLY A 180 -28.07 5.14 12.00
CA GLY A 180 -28.82 5.92 10.99
C GLY A 180 -28.21 7.27 10.56
N VAL A 181 -27.13 7.75 11.19
CA VAL A 181 -26.51 9.06 10.87
C VAL A 181 -25.71 9.10 9.57
N GLY A 182 -25.65 7.99 8.82
CA GLY A 182 -24.87 7.91 7.57
C GLY A 182 -23.36 7.80 7.78
N LYS A 183 -22.92 7.13 8.86
CA LYS A 183 -21.51 6.88 9.21
C LYS A 183 -20.65 6.41 8.04
N SER A 184 -21.18 5.49 7.23
CA SER A 184 -20.46 4.92 6.11
C SER A 184 -19.92 5.99 5.16
N PHE A 185 -20.77 6.95 4.81
CA PHE A 185 -20.42 8.01 3.88
C PHE A 185 -19.35 8.92 4.49
N ALA A 186 -19.43 9.14 5.80
CA ALA A 186 -18.52 10.04 6.49
C ALA A 186 -17.06 9.59 6.37
N TYR A 187 -16.80 8.28 6.51
CA TYR A 187 -15.46 7.72 6.33
C TYR A 187 -15.14 7.32 4.88
N LEU A 188 -16.14 6.94 4.06
CA LEU A 188 -15.92 6.50 2.68
C LEU A 188 -15.45 7.64 1.78
N VAL A 189 -16.00 8.85 1.92
CA VAL A 189 -15.63 10.01 1.12
C VAL A 189 -14.13 10.33 1.23
N PRO A 190 -13.56 10.58 2.43
CA PRO A 190 -12.13 10.85 2.57
C PRO A 190 -11.27 9.62 2.27
N ALA A 191 -11.72 8.40 2.60
CA ALA A 191 -10.99 7.17 2.26
C ALA A 191 -10.80 6.99 0.75
N MET A 192 -11.85 7.22 -0.04
CA MET A 192 -11.78 7.13 -1.50
C MET A 192 -10.93 8.25 -2.10
N ALA A 193 -11.04 9.47 -1.57
CA ALA A 193 -10.22 10.60 -1.99
C ALA A 193 -8.72 10.33 -1.72
N TRP A 194 -8.40 9.78 -0.55
CA TRP A 194 -7.03 9.37 -0.19
C TRP A 194 -6.51 8.28 -1.11
N ALA A 195 -7.24 7.17 -1.23
CA ALA A 195 -6.83 6.04 -2.06
C ALA A 195 -6.58 6.45 -3.52
N GLN A 196 -7.43 7.33 -4.07
CA GLN A 196 -7.31 7.81 -5.44
C GLN A 196 -6.21 8.87 -5.61
N GLY A 197 -6.12 9.83 -4.68
CA GLY A 197 -5.19 10.95 -4.76
C GLY A 197 -3.74 10.56 -4.52
N ASN A 198 -3.52 9.49 -3.74
CA ASN A 198 -2.21 9.05 -3.27
C ASN A 198 -1.78 7.68 -3.78
N GLU A 199 -2.62 7.03 -4.59
CA GLU A 199 -2.39 5.64 -5.07
C GLU A 199 -2.12 4.67 -3.90
N GLU A 200 -2.88 4.87 -2.82
CA GLU A 200 -2.80 4.09 -1.58
C GLU A 200 -3.98 3.14 -1.42
N ARG A 201 -3.82 2.15 -0.54
CA ARG A 201 -4.89 1.20 -0.20
C ARG A 201 -5.51 1.58 1.13
N VAL A 202 -6.83 1.63 1.17
CA VAL A 202 -7.59 1.81 2.41
C VAL A 202 -8.36 0.53 2.71
N VAL A 203 -8.26 0.05 3.95
CA VAL A 203 -8.99 -1.13 4.43
C VAL A 203 -10.12 -0.66 5.33
N ILE A 204 -11.34 -1.11 5.02
CA ILE A 204 -12.51 -0.86 5.84
C ILE A 204 -12.93 -2.20 6.44
N SER A 205 -12.95 -2.26 7.77
CA SER A 205 -13.37 -3.44 8.53
C SER A 205 -14.70 -3.17 9.21
N THR A 206 -15.58 -4.17 9.22
CA THR A 206 -16.88 -4.11 9.89
C THR A 206 -17.24 -5.48 10.47
N ALA A 207 -18.18 -5.50 11.41
CA ALA A 207 -18.42 -6.63 12.30
C ALA A 207 -18.99 -7.89 11.62
N THR A 208 -19.79 -7.75 10.56
CA THR A 208 -20.52 -8.88 9.96
C THR A 208 -20.48 -8.84 8.43
N ILE A 209 -20.64 -10.02 7.80
CA ILE A 209 -20.71 -10.15 6.33
C ILE A 209 -21.86 -9.32 5.76
N ASN A 210 -23.04 -9.32 6.41
CA ASN A 210 -24.18 -8.52 5.97
C ASN A 210 -23.86 -7.02 5.93
N LEU A 211 -23.11 -6.51 6.90
CA LEU A 211 -22.66 -5.12 6.90
C LEU A 211 -21.63 -4.86 5.80
N GLN A 212 -20.74 -5.82 5.51
CA GLN A 212 -19.81 -5.72 4.38
C GLN A 212 -20.57 -5.69 3.05
N ASP A 213 -21.56 -6.55 2.86
CA ASP A 213 -22.38 -6.60 1.64
C ASP A 213 -23.20 -5.32 1.47
N GLN A 214 -23.75 -4.77 2.56
CA GLN A 214 -24.43 -3.46 2.53
C GLN A 214 -23.47 -2.35 2.06
N LEU A 215 -22.25 -2.31 2.61
CA LEU A 215 -21.25 -1.34 2.19
C LEU A 215 -20.89 -1.52 0.72
N PHE A 216 -20.63 -2.76 0.28
CA PHE A 216 -20.15 -3.06 -1.06
C PHE A 216 -21.21 -2.85 -2.16
N SER A 217 -22.46 -3.22 -1.89
CA SER A 217 -23.55 -3.16 -2.88
C SER A 217 -24.29 -1.82 -2.91
N LYS A 218 -24.27 -1.04 -1.81
CA LYS A 218 -25.03 0.21 -1.70
C LYS A 218 -24.13 1.42 -1.45
N ASP A 219 -23.48 1.49 -0.29
CA ASP A 219 -22.81 2.71 0.16
C ASP A 219 -21.60 3.06 -0.72
N ILE A 220 -20.76 2.08 -1.06
CA ILE A 220 -19.57 2.25 -1.91
C ILE A 220 -19.95 2.72 -3.33
N PRO A 221 -20.89 2.08 -4.05
CA PRO A 221 -21.31 2.57 -5.36
C PRO A 221 -21.86 4.01 -5.34
N LEU A 222 -22.64 4.36 -4.31
CA LEU A 222 -23.20 5.69 -4.14
C LEU A 222 -22.12 6.74 -3.90
N VAL A 223 -21.21 6.50 -2.94
CA VAL A 223 -20.11 7.42 -2.67
C VAL A 223 -19.15 7.50 -3.87
N SER A 224 -18.86 6.38 -4.53
CA SER A 224 -17.99 6.36 -5.72
C SER A 224 -18.53 7.23 -6.87
N SER A 225 -19.84 7.45 -6.93
CA SER A 225 -20.48 8.24 -7.98
C SER A 225 -20.13 9.73 -7.93
N ILE A 226 -19.68 10.26 -6.78
CA ILE A 226 -19.26 11.67 -6.64
C ILE A 226 -17.85 11.92 -7.20
N PHE A 227 -17.09 10.85 -7.47
CA PHE A 227 -15.73 10.88 -8.00
C PHE A 227 -15.75 10.72 -9.52
N ARG A 228 -14.89 11.48 -10.22
CA ARG A 228 -14.77 11.40 -11.70
C ARG A 228 -14.30 10.03 -12.18
N LYS A 229 -13.38 9.41 -11.45
CA LYS A 229 -12.87 8.06 -11.71
C LYS A 229 -13.20 7.23 -10.47
N LYS A 230 -13.94 6.14 -10.67
CA LYS A 230 -14.36 5.27 -9.57
C LYS A 230 -13.15 4.53 -9.01
N PRO A 231 -12.92 4.57 -7.69
CA PRO A 231 -11.87 3.76 -7.07
C PRO A 231 -12.11 2.27 -7.32
N LYS A 232 -11.03 1.49 -7.44
CA LYS A 232 -11.14 0.03 -7.47
C LYS A 232 -11.46 -0.46 -6.06
N THR A 233 -12.58 -1.15 -5.90
CA THR A 233 -13.03 -1.70 -4.61
C THR A 233 -13.14 -3.21 -4.71
N VAL A 234 -12.73 -3.90 -3.65
CA VAL A 234 -12.79 -5.36 -3.55
C VAL A 234 -13.37 -5.73 -2.18
N LEU A 235 -14.18 -6.79 -2.15
CA LEU A 235 -14.75 -7.35 -0.94
C LEU A 235 -13.94 -8.60 -0.56
N VAL A 236 -13.54 -8.69 0.72
CA VAL A 236 -12.73 -9.79 1.22
C VAL A 236 -13.45 -10.45 2.39
N LYS A 237 -13.84 -11.71 2.20
CA LYS A 237 -14.45 -12.56 3.24
C LYS A 237 -13.49 -13.68 3.64
N GLY A 238 -13.84 -14.39 4.71
CA GLY A 238 -13.13 -15.63 5.08
C GLY A 238 -13.27 -16.67 3.97
N ARG A 239 -12.23 -17.48 3.72
CA ARG A 239 -12.17 -18.47 2.61
C ARG A 239 -13.35 -19.44 2.57
N ALA A 240 -13.92 -19.79 3.72
CA ALA A 240 -15.08 -20.67 3.82
C ALA A 240 -16.36 -20.06 3.20
N ASN A 241 -16.36 -18.78 2.84
CA ASN A 241 -17.43 -18.14 2.08
C ASN A 241 -17.25 -18.27 0.57
N TYR A 242 -16.16 -18.89 0.10
CA TYR A 242 -15.89 -19.08 -1.32
C TYR A 242 -15.88 -20.55 -1.70
N ILE A 243 -16.36 -20.84 -2.90
CA ILE A 243 -16.29 -22.16 -3.55
C ILE A 243 -14.82 -22.53 -3.79
N CYS A 244 -14.46 -23.77 -3.48
CA CYS A 244 -13.23 -24.39 -3.94
C CYS A 244 -13.53 -25.25 -5.17
N LYS A 245 -13.11 -24.79 -6.36
CA LYS A 245 -13.38 -25.50 -7.63
C LYS A 245 -12.93 -26.96 -7.64
N ARG A 246 -11.81 -27.27 -6.98
CA ARG A 246 -11.32 -28.65 -6.79
C ARG A 246 -12.32 -29.49 -6.00
N ARG A 247 -12.73 -29.02 -4.82
CA ARG A 247 -13.67 -29.74 -3.95
C ARG A 247 -15.05 -29.86 -4.57
N LEU A 248 -15.48 -28.85 -5.32
CA LEU A 248 -16.70 -28.91 -6.11
C LEU A 248 -16.64 -30.04 -7.14
N GLY A 249 -15.51 -30.19 -7.86
CA GLY A 249 -15.29 -31.30 -8.78
C GLY A 249 -15.32 -32.66 -8.08
N GLU A 250 -14.60 -32.80 -6.96
CA GLU A 250 -14.57 -34.04 -6.16
C GLU A 250 -15.95 -34.43 -5.63
N ALA A 251 -16.72 -33.47 -5.12
CA ALA A 251 -18.07 -33.73 -4.59
C ALA A 251 -19.05 -34.18 -5.69
N ILE A 252 -18.91 -33.66 -6.92
CA ILE A 252 -19.70 -34.08 -8.08
C ILE A 252 -19.31 -35.49 -8.54
N GLU A 253 -18.03 -35.82 -8.54
CA GLU A 253 -17.55 -37.17 -8.88
C GLU A 253 -18.00 -38.21 -7.86
N GLU A 254 -17.96 -37.88 -6.56
CA GLU A 254 -18.36 -38.78 -5.46
C GLU A 254 -19.86 -39.10 -5.46
N GLU A 255 -20.73 -38.12 -5.77
CA GLU A 255 -22.18 -38.35 -5.84
C GLU A 255 -22.63 -39.06 -7.13
N GLY A 256 -21.78 -39.12 -8.17
CA GLY A 256 -22.01 -39.88 -9.41
C GLY A 256 -22.79 -39.13 -10.51
N LEU A 257 -22.77 -39.65 -11.74
CA LEU A 257 -23.34 -38.97 -12.94
C LEU A 257 -24.87 -38.98 -13.03
N LEU A 258 -25.57 -39.77 -12.20
CA LEU A 258 -27.02 -39.99 -12.25
C LEU A 258 -27.85 -38.98 -11.44
N LEU A 259 -27.26 -37.87 -10.99
CA LEU A 259 -27.98 -36.88 -10.19
C LEU A 259 -29.09 -36.20 -11.02
N ASP A 260 -30.24 -35.96 -10.41
CA ASP A 260 -31.23 -35.02 -10.97
C ASP A 260 -30.60 -33.62 -11.12
N GLU A 261 -30.99 -32.87 -12.15
CA GLU A 261 -30.50 -31.51 -12.37
C GLU A 261 -30.84 -30.54 -11.22
N ASP A 262 -31.88 -30.86 -10.45
CA ASP A 262 -32.32 -30.07 -9.29
C ASP A 262 -31.46 -30.26 -8.03
N GLN A 263 -30.44 -31.11 -8.07
CA GLN A 263 -29.56 -31.29 -6.92
C GLN A 263 -28.69 -30.06 -6.63
N PRO A 264 -28.52 -29.68 -5.34
CA PRO A 264 -27.77 -28.49 -4.94
C PRO A 264 -26.35 -28.38 -5.54
N LEU A 265 -25.59 -29.48 -5.59
CA LEU A 265 -24.22 -29.46 -6.14
C LEU A 265 -24.19 -29.14 -7.64
N LYS A 266 -25.10 -29.70 -8.43
CA LYS A 266 -25.21 -29.40 -9.87
C LYS A 266 -25.59 -27.94 -10.12
N ARG A 267 -26.46 -27.37 -9.28
CA ARG A 267 -26.82 -25.94 -9.35
C ARG A 267 -25.62 -25.04 -9.01
N ILE A 268 -24.81 -25.41 -8.03
CA ILE A 268 -23.57 -24.69 -7.69
C ILE A 268 -22.57 -24.76 -8.86
N LEU A 269 -22.39 -25.94 -9.46
CA LEU A 269 -21.53 -26.12 -10.63
C LEU A 269 -22.00 -25.31 -11.83
N ALA A 270 -23.30 -25.31 -12.11
CA ALA A 270 -23.87 -24.50 -13.19
C ALA A 270 -23.65 -23.00 -12.96
N TRP A 271 -23.79 -22.53 -11.71
CA TRP A 271 -23.54 -21.14 -11.35
C TRP A 271 -22.05 -20.75 -11.48
N ASP A 272 -21.12 -21.56 -10.98
CA ASP A 272 -19.68 -21.33 -11.13
C ASP A 272 -19.28 -21.27 -12.61
N ASN A 273 -19.76 -22.22 -13.42
CA ASN A 273 -19.52 -22.25 -14.86
C ASN A 273 -20.14 -21.06 -15.62
N SER A 274 -21.19 -20.44 -15.09
CA SER A 274 -21.81 -19.23 -15.66
C SER A 274 -21.04 -17.94 -15.34
N GLY A 275 -19.92 -18.04 -14.61
CA GLY A 275 -19.13 -16.88 -14.18
C GLY A 275 -19.57 -16.30 -12.84
N GLY A 276 -20.18 -17.12 -11.97
CA GLY A 276 -20.45 -16.75 -10.58
C GLY A 276 -19.17 -16.30 -9.86
N SER A 277 -19.32 -15.43 -8.86
CA SER A 277 -18.19 -14.85 -8.11
C SER A 277 -17.45 -15.88 -7.24
N GLY A 278 -18.03 -17.07 -7.06
CA GLY A 278 -17.60 -18.06 -6.09
C GLY A 278 -18.05 -17.75 -4.65
N ASP A 279 -18.60 -16.57 -4.37
CA ASP A 279 -19.08 -16.17 -3.04
C ASP A 279 -20.44 -16.81 -2.72
N ARG A 280 -20.56 -17.40 -1.52
CA ARG A 280 -21.79 -17.99 -1.01
C ARG A 280 -22.97 -17.01 -1.04
N THR A 281 -22.73 -15.74 -0.72
CA THR A 281 -23.82 -14.74 -0.63
C THR A 281 -24.37 -14.34 -1.98
N ASP A 282 -23.61 -14.56 -3.06
CA ASP A 282 -23.97 -14.20 -4.42
C ASP A 282 -24.75 -15.32 -5.13
N LEU A 283 -24.92 -16.48 -4.48
CA LEU A 283 -25.72 -17.57 -5.00
C LEU A 283 -27.19 -17.13 -5.14
N PRO A 284 -27.84 -17.35 -6.31
CA PRO A 284 -29.24 -16.98 -6.53
C PRO A 284 -30.23 -17.94 -5.83
N PHE A 285 -29.73 -18.89 -5.04
CA PHE A 285 -30.51 -19.89 -4.35
C PHE A 285 -29.88 -20.26 -3.02
N ARG A 286 -30.69 -20.80 -2.11
CA ARG A 286 -30.23 -21.25 -0.80
C ARG A 286 -29.52 -22.59 -0.91
N VAL A 287 -28.40 -22.70 -0.19
CA VAL A 287 -27.63 -23.93 -0.02
C VAL A 287 -27.44 -24.18 1.47
N ASP A 288 -27.76 -25.39 1.91
CA ASP A 288 -27.58 -25.83 3.29
C ASP A 288 -26.11 -26.00 3.66
N ASP A 289 -25.79 -25.83 4.95
CA ASP A 289 -24.41 -25.86 5.44
C ASP A 289 -23.72 -27.21 5.19
N GLN A 290 -24.48 -28.32 5.19
CA GLN A 290 -23.95 -29.65 4.90
C GLN A 290 -23.47 -29.79 3.46
N VAL A 291 -24.16 -29.18 2.50
CA VAL A 291 -23.73 -29.17 1.09
C VAL A 291 -22.58 -28.19 0.93
N TRP A 292 -22.69 -27.00 1.53
CA TRP A 292 -21.68 -25.96 1.43
C TRP A 292 -20.33 -26.39 2.00
N SER A 293 -20.32 -27.11 3.13
CA SER A 293 -19.10 -27.61 3.75
C SER A 293 -18.34 -28.60 2.88
N LYS A 294 -19.01 -29.31 1.95
CA LYS A 294 -18.34 -30.19 0.98
C LYS A 294 -17.54 -29.40 -0.07
N VAL A 295 -18.01 -28.20 -0.44
CA VAL A 295 -17.51 -27.46 -1.62
C VAL A 295 -16.72 -26.20 -1.28
N CYS A 296 -16.81 -25.67 -0.07
CA CYS A 296 -16.15 -24.42 0.30
C CYS A 296 -14.63 -24.57 0.47
N SER A 297 -13.89 -23.45 0.42
CA SER A 297 -12.44 -23.47 0.66
C SER A 297 -12.10 -23.57 2.14
N GLU A 298 -11.21 -24.50 2.48
CA GLU A 298 -10.67 -24.70 3.84
C GLU A 298 -9.14 -24.59 3.85
N ALA A 299 -8.60 -24.15 5.00
CA ALA A 299 -7.16 -23.98 5.18
C ALA A 299 -6.38 -25.29 5.02
N GLU A 300 -6.90 -26.32 5.67
CA GLU A 300 -6.21 -27.58 5.93
C GLU A 300 -6.13 -28.45 4.67
N THR A 301 -7.12 -28.32 3.78
CA THR A 301 -7.21 -29.09 2.53
C THR A 301 -6.68 -28.33 1.31
N CYS A 302 -6.22 -27.09 1.49
CA CYS A 302 -5.74 -26.27 0.38
C CYS A 302 -4.26 -26.56 0.04
N VAL A 303 -4.02 -27.08 -1.16
CA VAL A 303 -2.67 -27.34 -1.68
C VAL A 303 -1.96 -26.10 -2.26
N SER A 304 -2.57 -24.91 -2.10
CA SER A 304 -2.01 -23.59 -2.43
C SER A 304 -1.40 -23.53 -3.84
N ILE A 305 -0.08 -23.34 -3.97
CA ILE A 305 0.64 -23.19 -5.25
C ILE A 305 0.49 -24.42 -6.15
N ARG A 306 0.32 -25.61 -5.56
CA ARG A 306 0.16 -26.87 -6.32
C ARG A 306 -1.28 -27.14 -6.77
N CYS A 307 -2.22 -26.24 -6.48
CA CYS A 307 -3.63 -26.44 -6.83
C CYS A 307 -3.85 -26.31 -8.34
N PRO A 308 -4.36 -27.35 -9.03
CA PRO A 308 -4.63 -27.28 -10.47
C PRO A 308 -5.67 -26.22 -10.85
N SER A 309 -6.50 -25.77 -9.90
CA SER A 309 -7.55 -24.76 -10.08
C SER A 309 -7.18 -23.39 -9.50
N ARG A 310 -5.91 -23.11 -9.19
CA ARG A 310 -5.50 -21.84 -8.56
C ARG A 310 -5.80 -20.60 -9.39
N GLU A 311 -5.64 -20.69 -10.70
CA GLU A 311 -5.77 -19.55 -11.62
C GLU A 311 -7.16 -19.45 -12.28
N ARG A 312 -8.06 -20.39 -11.96
CA ARG A 312 -9.39 -20.50 -12.56
C ARG A 312 -10.46 -19.91 -11.67
#